data_AF-A0A5P2X5Z0-F1
#
_entry.id   AF-A0A5P2X5Z0-F1
#
_cell.length_a   1.000
_cell.length_b   1.000
_cell.length_c   1.000
_cell.angle_alpha   90.00
_cell.angle_beta   90.00
_cell.angle_gamma   90.00
#
_symmetry.space_group_name_H-M   'P 1'
#
loop_
_entity.id
_entity.type
_entity.pdbx_description
1 polymer ?
#
loop_
_entity_poly.entity_id
_entity_poly.type
_entity_poly.pdbx_seq_one_letter_code
_entity_poly.pdbx_strand_id
1 'polypeptide(L)'
;MRFQPNRQGINSLMKTPETGAEVRRIAERIASAAAGAEGDFRTDAALGARRWRAAVIGNYNWSKSGGAAGSRRDLLRGLGGGE
;
A
#
# COMPACT_ATOMS: atom_id res chain seq x y z
N MET A 1 3.77 1.44 34.29
CA MET A 1 2.49 1.29 33.58
C MET A 1 2.76 0.69 32.20
N ARG A 2 2.08 -0.40 31.81
CA ARG A 2 2.26 -1.03 30.48
C ARG A 2 1.14 -0.52 29.57
N PHE A 3 1.50 0.18 28.49
CA PHE A 3 0.53 0.64 27.50
C PHE A 3 -0.21 -0.56 26.89
N GLN A 4 -1.55 -0.49 26.90
CA GLN A 4 -2.40 -1.45 26.22
C GLN A 4 -3.22 -0.72 25.15
N PRO A 5 -2.96 -0.95 23.85
CA PRO A 5 -3.72 -0.32 22.80
C PRO A 5 -5.16 -0.84 22.78
N ASN A 6 -6.12 0.05 22.51
CA ASN A 6 -7.53 -0.29 22.33
C ASN A 6 -7.74 -1.08 21.01
N ARG A 7 -7.48 -2.38 21.06
CA ARG A 7 -7.55 -3.26 19.88
C ARG A 7 -8.96 -3.30 19.26
N GLN A 8 -10.01 -3.23 20.08
CA GLN A 8 -11.38 -3.23 19.58
C GLN A 8 -11.69 -1.95 18.83
N GLY A 9 -11.36 -0.79 19.41
CA GLY A 9 -11.55 0.52 18.75
C GLY A 9 -10.79 0.61 17.43
N ILE A 10 -9.54 0.16 17.41
CA ILE A 10 -8.72 0.10 16.18
C ILE A 10 -9.38 -0.81 15.13
N ASN A 11 -9.85 -2.00 15.51
CA ASN A 11 -10.50 -2.91 14.57
C ASN A 11 -11.80 -2.36 14.00
N SER A 12 -12.58 -1.61 14.79
CA SER A 12 -13.80 -0.95 14.32
C SER A 12 -13.47 0.19 13.35
N LEU A 13 -12.49 1.02 13.69
CA LEU A 13 -11.99 2.08 12.80
C LEU A 13 -11.56 1.52 11.43
N MET A 14 -10.82 0.41 11.43
CA MET A 14 -10.31 -0.23 10.21
C MET A 14 -11.38 -0.77 9.24
N LYS A 15 -12.67 -0.68 9.60
CA LYS A 15 -13.81 -1.09 8.78
C LYS A 15 -14.62 0.10 8.24
N THR A 16 -14.34 1.33 8.67
CA THR A 16 -15.12 2.49 8.26
C THR A 16 -14.84 2.89 6.81
N PRO A 17 -15.78 3.53 6.10
CA PRO A 17 -15.58 4.00 4.73
C PRO A 17 -14.40 4.98 4.61
N GLU A 18 -14.16 5.83 5.60
CA GLU A 18 -13.06 6.80 5.62
C GLU A 18 -11.71 6.09 5.64
N THR A 19 -11.60 5.01 6.43
CA THR A 19 -10.40 4.18 6.41
C THR A 19 -10.24 3.47 5.07
N GLY A 20 -11.33 3.06 4.43
CA GLY A 20 -11.31 2.52 3.07
C GLY A 20 -10.75 3.51 2.05
N ALA A 21 -11.21 4.77 2.11
CA ALA A 21 -10.72 5.84 1.24
C ALA A 21 -9.23 6.11 1.45
N GLU A 22 -8.76 6.14 2.70
CA GLU A 22 -7.33 6.35 2.99
C GLU A 22 -6.46 5.17 2.58
N VAL A 23 -6.92 3.93 2.82
CA VAL A 23 -6.22 2.72 2.36
C VAL A 23 -6.09 2.72 0.84
N ARG A 24 -7.14 3.10 0.11
CA ARG A 24 -7.11 3.25 -1.35
C ARG A 24 -6.13 4.34 -1.79
N ARG A 25 -6.19 5.52 -1.17
CA ARG A 25 -5.31 6.66 -1.48
C ARG A 25 -3.84 6.31 -1.31
N ILE A 26 -3.49 5.59 -0.23
CA ILE A 26 -2.12 5.13 0.01
C ILE A 26 -1.68 4.15 -1.09
N ALA A 27 -2.54 3.20 -1.47
CA ALA A 27 -2.24 2.27 -2.55
C ALA A 27 -2.01 2.99 -3.90
N GLU A 28 -2.84 3.99 -4.22
CA GLU A 28 -2.70 4.81 -5.44
C GLU A 28 -1.38 5.60 -5.44
N ARG A 29 -0.97 6.14 -4.28
CA ARG A 29 0.34 6.79 -4.13
C ARG A 29 1.50 5.83 -4.36
N ILE A 30 1.40 4.60 -3.85
CA ILE A 30 2.43 3.56 -4.07
C ILE A 30 2.49 3.16 -5.55
N ALA A 31 1.33 2.96 -6.19
CA ALA A 31 1.25 2.64 -7.61
C ALA A 31 1.87 3.76 -8.46
N SER A 32 1.58 5.02 -8.15
CA SER A 32 2.16 6.18 -8.84
C SER A 32 3.69 6.25 -8.68
N ALA A 33 4.20 6.00 -7.48
CA ALA A 33 5.64 5.96 -7.24
C ALA A 33 6.34 4.84 -8.03
N ALA A 34 5.70 3.68 -8.14
CA ALA A 34 6.22 2.55 -8.91
C ALA A 34 6.11 2.77 -10.44
N ALA A 35 5.05 3.44 -10.91
CA ALA A 35 4.85 3.75 -12.33
C ALA A 35 5.93 4.67 -12.92
N GLY A 36 6.51 5.56 -12.10
CA GLY A 36 7.66 6.38 -12.48
C GLY A 36 8.90 5.58 -12.90
N ALA A 37 8.96 4.27 -12.63
CA ALA A 37 10.00 3.34 -13.07
C ALA A 37 9.64 2.56 -14.36
N GLU A 38 8.68 3.05 -15.15
CA GLU A 38 8.15 2.46 -16.39
C GLU A 38 7.39 1.12 -16.25
N GLY A 39 6.67 0.93 -15.14
CA GLY A 39 5.71 -0.18 -15.01
C GLY A 39 4.27 0.30 -15.07
N ASP A 40 3.36 -0.57 -15.51
CA ASP A 40 1.91 -0.32 -15.44
C ASP A 40 1.36 -0.92 -14.14
N PHE A 41 0.76 -0.07 -13.31
CA PHE A 41 0.28 -0.43 -11.97
C PHE A 41 -1.17 -0.02 -11.79
N ARG A 42 -1.99 -0.98 -11.38
CA ARG A 42 -3.37 -0.77 -10.94
C ARG A 42 -3.50 -1.03 -9.44
N THR A 43 -4.51 -0.40 -8.84
CA THR A 43 -4.86 -0.61 -7.44
C THR A 43 -6.21 -1.29 -7.32
N ASP A 44 -6.34 -2.15 -6.32
CA ASP A 44 -7.61 -2.75 -5.92
C ASP A 44 -7.77 -2.58 -4.41
N ALA A 45 -8.91 -2.03 -3.98
CA ALA A 45 -9.19 -1.78 -2.57
C ALA A 45 -10.57 -2.33 -2.22
N ALA A 46 -10.62 -3.20 -1.22
CA ALA A 46 -11.85 -3.85 -0.79
C ALA A 46 -11.92 -3.99 0.74
N LEU A 47 -13.14 -3.89 1.25
CA LEU A 47 -13.45 -4.31 2.61
C LEU A 47 -13.46 -5.84 2.64
N GLY A 48 -12.39 -6.44 3.16
CA GLY A 48 -12.38 -7.89 3.40
C GLY A 48 -13.21 -8.25 4.64
N ALA A 49 -13.29 -9.54 4.96
CA ALA A 49 -14.04 -10.06 6.11
C ALA A 49 -13.63 -9.49 7.50
N ARG A 50 -12.55 -8.70 7.57
CA ARG A 50 -12.03 -8.14 8.82
C ARG A 50 -11.75 -6.64 8.77
N ARG A 51 -11.21 -6.12 7.67
CA ARG A 51 -10.79 -4.71 7.52
C ARG A 51 -10.60 -4.35 6.05
N TRP A 52 -10.57 -3.06 5.77
CA TRP A 52 -10.10 -2.55 4.47
C TRP A 52 -8.68 -3.02 4.18
N ARG A 53 -8.46 -3.44 2.94
CA ARG A 53 -7.17 -3.83 2.39
C ARG A 53 -7.07 -3.27 0.99
N ALA A 54 -5.86 -2.93 0.57
CA ALA A 54 -5.57 -2.62 -0.81
C ALA A 54 -4.37 -3.42 -1.31
N ALA A 55 -4.38 -3.72 -2.59
CA ALA A 55 -3.28 -4.31 -3.32
C ALA A 55 -2.84 -3.35 -4.42
N VAL A 56 -1.52 -3.28 -4.62
CA VAL A 56 -0.91 -2.66 -5.79
C VAL A 56 -0.46 -3.81 -6.69
N ILE A 57 -1.02 -3.87 -7.90
CA ILE A 57 -0.79 -4.95 -8.84
C ILE A 57 -0.24 -4.31 -10.10
N GLY A 58 0.96 -4.70 -10.52
CA GLY A 58 1.50 -4.19 -11.75
C GLY A 58 2.62 -5.04 -12.30
N ASN A 59 2.96 -4.76 -13.55
CA ASN A 59 4.05 -5.43 -14.24
C ASN A 59 5.30 -4.55 -14.15
N TYR A 60 6.31 -5.02 -13.43
CA TYR A 60 7.58 -4.33 -13.34
C TYR A 60 8.37 -4.55 -14.62
N ASN A 61 8.92 -3.48 -15.18
CA ASN A 61 9.95 -3.61 -16.20
C ASN A 61 11.27 -4.05 -15.54
N TRP A 62 11.38 -5.36 -15.30
CA TRP A 62 12.45 -5.99 -14.51
C TRP A 62 13.86 -5.56 -14.93
N SER A 63 14.08 -5.39 -16.23
CA SER A 63 15.35 -4.96 -16.82
C SER A 63 15.72 -3.52 -16.47
N LYS A 64 14.74 -2.63 -16.28
CA LYS A 64 14.95 -1.22 -15.92
C LYS A 64 14.95 -0.99 -14.42
N SER A 65 14.22 -1.80 -13.65
CA SER A 65 14.15 -1.71 -12.19
C SER A 65 15.39 -2.27 -11.47
N GLY A 66 16.39 -2.82 -12.18
CA GLY A 66 17.50 -3.52 -11.54
C GLY A 66 17.06 -4.81 -10.83
N GLY A 67 16.00 -5.46 -11.34
CA GLY A 67 15.39 -6.66 -10.76
C GLY A 67 14.66 -6.42 -9.43
N ALA A 68 14.47 -7.49 -8.66
CA ALA A 68 13.68 -7.50 -7.42
C ALA A 68 14.05 -6.40 -6.41
N ALA A 69 15.35 -6.08 -6.31
CA ALA A 69 15.86 -5.13 -5.32
C ALA A 69 15.41 -3.69 -5.60
N GLY A 70 15.48 -3.24 -6.85
CA GLY A 70 15.01 -1.88 -7.19
C GLY A 70 13.50 -1.79 -7.24
N SER A 71 12.79 -2.83 -7.71
CA SER A 71 11.32 -2.88 -7.60
C SER A 71 10.82 -2.76 -6.16
N ARG A 72 11.51 -3.40 -5.19
CA ARG A 72 11.22 -3.25 -3.76
C ARG A 72 11.49 -1.83 -3.28
N ARG A 73 12.61 -1.22 -3.69
CA ARG A 73 12.97 0.14 -3.30
C ARG A 73 11.92 1.16 -3.76
N ASP A 74 11.45 1.04 -4.99
CA ASP A 74 10.45 1.96 -5.55
C ASP A 74 9.09 1.84 -4.82
N LEU A 75 8.67 0.63 -4.47
CA LEU A 75 7.49 0.40 -3.62
C LEU A 75 7.65 1.03 -2.22
N LEU A 76 8.81 0.85 -1.59
CA LEU A 76 9.09 1.38 -0.25
C LEU A 76 9.20 2.92 -0.25
N ARG A 77 9.68 3.52 -1.34
CA ARG A 77 9.64 4.98 -1.53
C ARG A 77 8.20 5.50 -1.51
N GLY A 78 7.27 4.79 -2.15
CA GLY A 78 5.84 5.12 -2.10
C GLY A 78 5.24 5.07 -0.69
N LEU A 79 5.81 4.26 0.21
CA LEU A 79 5.43 4.13 1.62
C LEU A 79 6.15 5.13 2.55
N GLY A 80 7.07 5.94 2.03
CA GLY A 80 7.86 6.90 2.83
C GLY A 80 8.95 6.25 3.71
N GLY A 81 9.32 4.99 3.43
CA GLY A 81 10.30 4.23 4.24
C GLY A 81 11.48 3.67 3.46
N GLY A 82 11.72 4.13 2.24
CA GLY A 82 12.83 3.67 1.39
C GLY A 82 13.82 4.79 1.09
N GLU A 83 14.81 4.97 1.95
CA GLU A 83 16.10 5.57 1.58
C GLU A 83 17.08 4.46 1.18
#